data_AF-A4WJ81-F1
#
_entry.id   AF-A4WJ81-F1
#
_cell.length_a   1.000
_cell.length_b   1.000
_cell.length_c   1.000
_cell.angle_alpha   90.00
_cell.angle_beta   90.00
_cell.angle_gamma   90.00
#
_symmetry.space_group_name_H-M   'P 1'
#
loop_
_entity.id
_entity.type
_entity.pdbx_description
1 polymer ?
#
loop_
_entity_poly.entity_id
_entity_poly.type
_entity_poly.pdbx_seq_one_letter_code
_entity_poly.pdbx_strand_id
1 'polypeptide(L)'
;MCNMVDRWVVAGLALALAVSAAALFVAYTHCEKGQTPAAPPKPKIVLVPIDFVLDSSPVDGVIRDLVSLAQRKDVAGVVLVINSPGGTVSATEALYSALAGLNKTKYAVVNGLAASGAYYVAMAAEKIYATPSSWVGSIGVVAVMWPDEYFYDIPDYVYTTGPLKYYGKELTDYYNDIERVRMNFVQAVLRGRAGRIKADPQVFETAAIFTAEDALRLGLVDAVGGVFDAVRDMAQRLGLKEYEVKFLRELGNASASPAAAFRVDLERLMNSTPVPIFYILPTAVQWRVTTNGASNATAATPARPEKPYVLLDLAHNNMVPRSFIEVLRAELAQRGYVLVTASSEYQLTTLLSNATALVVVNPTAPFSKDAVRAVLNATARGVRVAYFYDLRASAIITVSGVSYVAPYSSYTIFDPLPMYYNMSGLRAVYNFTAGGLNYTQNWQYVEARPRGDWPLLRGVERLLLFSPSAVSTNAPYRLEVRGYVFGYGWGNYTVAAQTGNFTFIGAVRSFTPYFITLADNWHFFKNIVDWLVEPRPIERKQGPISAVIYTS
;
A
#
# COMPACT_ATOMS: atom_id res chain seq x y z
N MET A 1 -115.56 -3.92 -0.37
CA MET A 1 -114.15 -3.52 -0.45
C MET A 1 -113.42 -3.99 0.80
N CYS A 2 -112.88 -5.21 0.81
CA CYS A 2 -111.90 -5.71 1.80
C CYS A 2 -111.32 -6.99 1.22
N ASN A 3 -110.00 -7.01 0.95
CA ASN A 3 -109.12 -8.18 0.69
C ASN A 3 -107.87 -7.83 -0.16
N MET A 4 -107.56 -6.55 -0.36
CA MET A 4 -106.29 -6.17 -1.01
C MET A 4 -105.14 -5.94 -0.02
N VAL A 5 -105.41 -5.86 1.29
CA VAL A 5 -104.41 -5.55 2.32
C VAL A 5 -103.62 -6.81 2.76
N ASP A 6 -104.23 -8.00 2.76
CA ASP A 6 -103.55 -9.23 3.23
C ASP A 6 -102.44 -9.74 2.31
N ARG A 7 -102.54 -9.56 0.99
CA ARG A 7 -101.53 -10.10 0.05
C ARG A 7 -100.20 -9.35 0.12
N TRP A 8 -100.21 -8.07 0.48
CA TRP A 8 -98.99 -7.26 0.63
C TRP A 8 -98.27 -7.53 1.95
N VAL A 9 -99.00 -7.88 3.01
CA VAL A 9 -98.39 -8.28 4.30
C VAL A 9 -97.68 -9.63 4.17
N VAL A 10 -98.30 -10.61 3.50
CA VAL A 10 -97.67 -11.92 3.24
C VAL A 10 -96.45 -11.80 2.31
N ALA A 11 -96.54 -10.96 1.27
CA ALA A 11 -95.40 -10.69 0.39
C ALA A 11 -94.25 -9.97 1.13
N GLY A 12 -94.58 -9.02 2.03
CA GLY A 12 -93.60 -8.34 2.87
C GLY A 12 -92.89 -9.27 3.85
N LEU A 13 -93.62 -10.20 4.47
CA LEU A 13 -93.05 -11.22 5.37
C LEU A 13 -92.16 -12.22 4.64
N ALA A 14 -92.58 -12.67 3.45
CA ALA A 14 -91.77 -13.56 2.61
C ALA A 14 -90.47 -12.89 2.15
N LEU A 15 -90.53 -11.61 1.78
CA LEU A 15 -89.35 -10.83 1.40
C LEU A 15 -88.42 -10.61 2.61
N ALA A 16 -88.96 -10.31 3.79
CA ALA A 16 -88.17 -10.15 5.01
C ALA A 16 -87.45 -11.45 5.41
N LEU A 17 -88.12 -12.61 5.28
CA LEU A 17 -87.52 -13.92 5.51
C LEU A 17 -86.44 -14.24 4.48
N ALA A 18 -86.66 -13.94 3.19
CA ALA A 18 -85.67 -14.15 2.14
C ALA A 18 -84.43 -13.26 2.34
N VAL A 19 -84.61 -11.99 2.73
CA VAL A 19 -83.51 -11.07 3.05
C VAL A 19 -82.76 -11.53 4.30
N SER A 20 -83.47 -12.02 5.31
CA SER A 20 -82.85 -12.55 6.54
C SER A 20 -82.05 -13.82 6.28
N ALA A 21 -82.57 -14.73 5.45
CA ALA A 21 -81.89 -15.94 5.02
C ALA A 21 -80.65 -15.62 4.16
N ALA A 22 -80.75 -14.65 3.26
CA ALA A 22 -79.62 -14.18 2.46
C ALA A 22 -78.54 -13.53 3.35
N ALA A 23 -78.95 -12.72 4.34
CA ALA A 23 -78.02 -12.12 5.31
C ALA A 23 -77.32 -13.18 6.18
N LEU A 24 -78.06 -14.19 6.63
CA LEU A 24 -77.49 -15.34 7.36
C LEU A 24 -76.56 -16.18 6.49
N PHE A 25 -76.86 -16.36 5.20
CA PHE A 25 -76.00 -17.07 4.26
C PHE A 25 -74.72 -16.28 3.94
N VAL A 26 -74.81 -14.96 3.81
CA VAL A 26 -73.63 -14.08 3.67
C VAL A 26 -72.79 -14.08 4.96
N ALA A 27 -73.43 -14.07 6.14
CA ALA A 27 -72.74 -14.18 7.41
C ALA A 27 -72.07 -15.56 7.61
N TYR A 28 -72.73 -16.64 7.18
CA TYR A 28 -72.18 -18.00 7.22
C TYR A 28 -70.97 -18.15 6.29
N THR A 29 -71.07 -17.65 5.06
CA THR A 29 -69.95 -17.67 4.09
C THR A 29 -68.80 -16.73 4.48
N HIS A 30 -69.07 -15.69 5.28
CA HIS A 30 -68.02 -14.84 5.87
C HIS A 30 -67.39 -15.45 7.14
N CYS A 31 -68.11 -16.30 7.88
CA CYS A 31 -67.56 -17.06 9.01
C CYS A 31 -66.69 -18.26 8.58
N GLU A 32 -67.00 -18.91 7.46
CA GLU A 32 -66.20 -20.04 6.93
C GLU A 32 -64.87 -19.60 6.28
N LYS A 33 -64.67 -18.32 5.99
CA LYS A 33 -63.32 -17.77 5.75
C LYS A 33 -62.58 -17.62 7.08
N GLY A 34 -62.48 -18.72 7.83
CA GLY A 34 -61.49 -18.87 8.87
C GLY A 34 -60.13 -18.59 8.24
N GLN A 35 -59.46 -17.55 8.73
CA GLN A 35 -58.06 -17.29 8.41
C GLN A 35 -57.30 -18.58 8.67
N THR A 36 -56.83 -19.25 7.61
CA THR A 36 -55.86 -20.32 7.75
C THR A 36 -54.73 -19.76 8.60
N PRO A 37 -54.35 -20.37 9.74
CA PRO A 37 -53.24 -19.85 10.52
C PRO A 37 -52.05 -19.73 9.58
N ALA A 38 -51.56 -18.49 9.41
CA ALA A 38 -50.43 -18.23 8.53
C ALA A 38 -49.31 -19.19 8.93
N ALA A 39 -48.81 -19.96 7.96
CA ALA A 39 -47.71 -20.89 8.22
C ALA A 39 -46.62 -20.16 9.00
N PRO A 40 -46.03 -20.78 10.05
CA PRO A 40 -45.01 -20.13 10.84
C PRO A 40 -43.94 -19.56 9.90
N PRO A 41 -43.53 -18.28 10.08
CA PRO A 41 -42.68 -17.60 9.11
C PRO A 41 -41.39 -18.39 8.91
N LYS A 42 -41.07 -18.68 7.64
CA LYS A 42 -39.89 -19.49 7.30
C LYS A 42 -38.63 -18.79 7.80
N PRO A 43 -37.68 -19.52 8.43
CA PRO A 43 -36.41 -18.95 8.82
C PRO A 43 -35.66 -18.43 7.59
N LYS A 44 -34.94 -17.32 7.76
CA LYS A 44 -34.26 -16.61 6.68
C LYS A 44 -32.76 -16.77 6.78
N ILE A 45 -32.14 -17.03 5.64
CA ILE A 45 -30.70 -16.86 5.43
C ILE A 45 -30.52 -15.56 4.65
N VAL A 46 -29.75 -14.62 5.22
CA VAL A 46 -29.64 -13.27 4.67
C VAL A 46 -28.32 -13.08 3.93
N LEU A 47 -28.38 -12.66 2.68
CA LEU A 47 -27.20 -12.33 1.88
C LEU A 47 -26.80 -10.88 2.15
N VAL A 48 -25.58 -10.67 2.65
CA VAL A 48 -25.01 -9.36 2.98
C VAL A 48 -23.94 -9.02 1.93
N PRO A 49 -24.23 -8.14 0.94
CA PRO A 49 -23.26 -7.77 -0.06
C PRO A 49 -22.17 -6.87 0.54
N ILE A 50 -20.91 -7.24 0.33
CA ILE A 50 -19.72 -6.45 0.64
C ILE A 50 -18.99 -6.21 -0.70
N ASP A 51 -19.59 -5.36 -1.53
CA ASP A 51 -19.21 -5.08 -2.92
C ASP A 51 -18.66 -3.65 -3.11
N PHE A 52 -17.94 -3.15 -2.09
CA PHE A 52 -17.44 -1.79 -2.02
C PHE A 52 -16.07 -1.70 -1.33
N VAL A 53 -15.36 -0.59 -1.53
CA VAL A 53 -14.15 -0.25 -0.76
C VAL A 53 -14.54 0.01 0.68
N LEU A 54 -13.87 -0.63 1.63
CA LEU A 54 -14.15 -0.51 3.07
C LEU A 54 -13.67 0.84 3.62
N ASP A 55 -14.37 1.92 3.29
CA ASP A 55 -14.28 3.22 3.97
C ASP A 55 -15.48 3.40 4.94
N SER A 56 -15.44 4.47 5.75
CA SER A 56 -16.35 4.63 6.89
C SER A 56 -17.83 4.63 6.51
N SER A 57 -18.22 5.42 5.49
CA SER A 57 -19.64 5.66 5.16
C SER A 57 -20.42 4.39 4.75
N PRO A 58 -19.96 3.55 3.79
CA PRO A 58 -20.61 2.28 3.45
C PRO A 58 -20.58 1.28 4.60
N VAL A 59 -19.46 1.21 5.34
CA VAL A 59 -19.31 0.28 6.46
C VAL A 59 -20.31 0.61 7.57
N ASP A 60 -20.49 1.88 7.92
CA ASP A 60 -21.43 2.31 8.95
C ASP A 60 -22.88 1.93 8.58
N GLY A 61 -23.22 1.98 7.29
CA GLY A 61 -24.48 1.47 6.76
C GLY A 61 -24.69 -0.01 7.04
N VAL A 62 -23.71 -0.84 6.66
CA VAL A 62 -23.77 -2.29 6.90
C VAL A 62 -23.81 -2.61 8.39
N ILE A 63 -23.06 -1.89 9.23
CA ILE A 63 -23.09 -2.11 10.69
C ILE A 63 -24.49 -1.83 11.26
N ARG A 64 -25.17 -0.74 10.85
CA ARG A 64 -26.56 -0.47 11.29
C ARG A 64 -27.51 -1.60 10.89
N ASP A 65 -27.34 -2.13 9.69
CA ASP A 65 -28.15 -3.24 9.21
C ASP A 65 -27.86 -4.54 9.99
N LEU A 66 -26.58 -4.83 10.28
CA LEU A 66 -26.19 -5.99 11.10
C LEU A 66 -26.74 -5.90 12.52
N VAL A 67 -26.73 -4.72 13.14
CA VAL A 67 -27.36 -4.48 14.45
C VAL A 67 -28.86 -4.76 14.38
N SER A 68 -29.52 -4.34 13.30
CA SER A 68 -30.94 -4.63 13.08
C SER A 68 -31.21 -6.13 12.88
N LEU A 69 -30.34 -6.83 12.13
CA LEU A 69 -30.41 -8.28 11.95
C LEU A 69 -30.20 -9.05 13.26
N ALA A 70 -29.37 -8.54 14.17
CA ALA A 70 -29.12 -9.19 15.45
C ALA A 70 -30.40 -9.32 16.31
N GLN A 71 -31.32 -8.36 16.17
CA GLN A 71 -32.60 -8.35 16.88
C GLN A 71 -33.67 -9.26 16.22
N ARG A 72 -33.43 -9.73 14.99
CA ARG A 72 -34.40 -10.53 14.23
C ARG A 72 -34.35 -12.01 14.61
N LYS A 73 -35.46 -12.53 15.12
CA LYS A 73 -35.63 -13.96 15.43
C LYS A 73 -35.90 -14.81 14.19
N ASP A 74 -36.45 -14.22 13.14
CA ASP A 74 -36.74 -14.89 11.87
C ASP A 74 -35.49 -15.09 11.00
N VAL A 75 -34.36 -14.49 11.37
CA VAL A 75 -33.06 -14.65 10.67
C VAL A 75 -32.25 -15.74 11.37
N ALA A 76 -31.97 -16.82 10.65
CA ALA A 76 -31.22 -17.97 11.16
C ALA A 76 -29.70 -17.83 10.95
N GLY A 77 -29.29 -17.18 9.85
CA GLY A 77 -27.90 -17.00 9.50
C GLY A 77 -27.69 -15.94 8.41
N VAL A 78 -26.44 -15.58 8.18
CA VAL A 78 -26.03 -14.61 7.18
C VAL A 78 -24.92 -15.18 6.28
N VAL A 79 -24.97 -14.85 4.99
CA VAL A 79 -23.90 -15.16 4.04
C VAL A 79 -23.34 -13.84 3.50
N LEU A 80 -22.09 -13.55 3.80
CA LEU A 80 -21.37 -12.40 3.27
C LEU A 80 -21.03 -12.68 1.80
N VAL A 81 -21.50 -11.84 0.88
CA VAL A 81 -21.17 -11.94 -0.55
C VAL A 81 -20.12 -10.89 -0.85
N ILE A 82 -18.86 -11.31 -0.89
CA ILE A 82 -17.70 -10.41 -0.88
C ILE A 82 -17.15 -10.23 -2.29
N ASN A 83 -17.03 -8.97 -2.71
CA ASN A 83 -16.31 -8.54 -3.89
C ASN A 83 -15.67 -7.17 -3.61
N SER A 84 -14.54 -7.15 -2.90
CA SER A 84 -13.92 -5.92 -2.41
C SER A 84 -12.38 -6.01 -2.37
N PRO A 85 -11.69 -4.91 -2.71
CA PRO A 85 -10.23 -4.81 -2.58
C PRO A 85 -9.77 -4.51 -1.15
N GLY A 86 -10.69 -4.36 -0.18
CA GLY A 86 -10.40 -3.89 1.17
C GLY A 86 -10.64 -2.39 1.33
N GLY A 87 -9.92 -1.72 2.22
CA GLY A 87 -10.08 -0.30 2.51
C GLY A 87 -9.27 0.17 3.72
N THR A 88 -9.84 1.06 4.53
CA THR A 88 -9.18 1.59 5.73
C THR A 88 -9.12 0.52 6.82
N VAL A 89 -8.07 0.56 7.65
CA VAL A 89 -7.92 -0.35 8.79
C VAL A 89 -9.09 -0.21 9.75
N SER A 90 -9.47 1.02 10.10
CA SER A 90 -10.54 1.30 11.06
C SER A 90 -11.91 0.78 10.59
N ALA A 91 -12.29 1.01 9.34
CA ALA A 91 -13.57 0.53 8.82
C ALA A 91 -13.59 -1.00 8.68
N THR A 92 -12.47 -1.60 8.29
CA THR A 92 -12.31 -3.06 8.28
C THR A 92 -12.52 -3.67 9.66
N GLU A 93 -11.86 -3.13 10.69
CA GLU A 93 -11.98 -3.63 12.06
C GLU A 93 -13.37 -3.40 12.65
N ALA A 94 -14.00 -2.27 12.35
CA ALA A 94 -15.37 -1.97 12.78
C ALA A 94 -16.36 -3.01 12.20
N LEU A 95 -16.28 -3.31 10.90
CA LEU A 95 -17.13 -4.30 10.26
C LEU A 95 -16.85 -5.72 10.77
N TYR A 96 -15.57 -6.10 10.90
CA TYR A 96 -15.18 -7.39 11.47
C TYR A 96 -15.72 -7.56 12.89
N SER A 97 -15.60 -6.53 13.74
CA SER A 97 -16.09 -6.54 15.12
C SER A 97 -17.62 -6.68 15.19
N ALA A 98 -18.36 -5.94 14.36
CA ALA A 98 -19.82 -6.05 14.28
C ALA A 98 -20.27 -7.45 13.85
N LEU A 99 -19.57 -8.07 12.89
CA LEU A 99 -19.84 -9.44 12.44
C LEU A 99 -19.47 -10.48 13.49
N ALA A 100 -18.34 -10.31 14.19
CA ALA A 100 -17.94 -11.19 15.27
C ALA A 100 -18.94 -11.17 16.44
N GLY A 101 -19.52 -9.99 16.74
CA GLY A 101 -20.58 -9.83 17.75
C GLY A 101 -21.96 -10.33 17.31
N LEU A 102 -22.18 -10.57 16.01
CA LEU A 102 -23.46 -11.08 15.52
C LEU A 102 -23.63 -12.55 15.89
N ASN A 103 -24.53 -12.82 16.85
CA ASN A 103 -24.86 -14.16 17.31
C ASN A 103 -25.81 -14.91 16.34
N LYS A 104 -25.34 -15.13 15.12
CA LYS A 104 -25.97 -15.90 14.03
C LYS A 104 -24.90 -16.74 13.35
N THR A 105 -25.27 -17.80 12.62
CA THR A 105 -24.30 -18.50 11.75
C THR A 105 -23.91 -17.59 10.59
N LYS A 106 -22.62 -17.49 10.27
CA LYS A 106 -22.03 -16.55 9.33
C LYS A 106 -21.14 -17.31 8.34
N TYR A 107 -21.53 -17.40 7.09
CA TYR A 107 -20.64 -17.88 6.02
C TYR A 107 -20.20 -16.71 5.14
N ALA A 108 -19.12 -16.88 4.40
CA ALA A 108 -18.67 -15.94 3.38
C ALA A 108 -18.58 -16.64 2.02
N VAL A 109 -18.86 -15.89 0.95
CA VAL A 109 -18.72 -16.30 -0.44
C VAL A 109 -17.96 -15.18 -1.14
N VAL A 110 -16.77 -15.50 -1.65
CA VAL A 110 -16.01 -14.59 -2.49
C VAL A 110 -16.50 -14.75 -3.92
N ASN A 111 -16.96 -13.64 -4.50
CA ASN A 111 -17.48 -13.59 -5.86
C ASN A 111 -16.76 -12.49 -6.65
N GLY A 112 -15.50 -12.76 -6.99
CA GLY A 112 -14.59 -11.84 -7.67
C GLY A 112 -13.32 -11.65 -6.85
N LEU A 113 -13.40 -10.86 -5.78
CA LEU A 113 -12.24 -10.48 -4.97
C LEU A 113 -12.57 -10.40 -3.47
N ALA A 114 -11.75 -11.02 -2.64
CA ALA A 114 -11.66 -10.72 -1.22
C ALA A 114 -10.20 -10.47 -0.89
N ALA A 115 -9.75 -9.24 -1.14
CA ALA A 115 -8.36 -8.84 -0.89
C ALA A 115 -8.27 -7.94 0.33
N SER A 116 -7.18 -8.11 1.08
CA SER A 116 -6.79 -7.28 2.21
C SER A 116 -7.92 -7.15 3.24
N GLY A 117 -8.45 -5.95 3.51
CA GLY A 117 -9.48 -5.76 4.52
C GLY A 117 -10.75 -6.58 4.26
N ALA A 118 -11.09 -6.87 3.01
CA ALA A 118 -12.23 -7.73 2.68
C ALA A 118 -12.00 -9.19 3.13
N TYR A 119 -10.76 -9.69 2.99
CA TYR A 119 -10.40 -11.01 3.51
C TYR A 119 -10.33 -11.03 5.03
N TYR A 120 -9.88 -9.93 5.65
CA TYR A 120 -9.96 -9.75 7.11
C TYR A 120 -11.41 -9.91 7.58
N VAL A 121 -12.36 -9.19 6.97
CA VAL A 121 -13.79 -9.28 7.29
C VAL A 121 -14.33 -10.70 7.12
N ALA A 122 -13.87 -11.43 6.09
CA ALA A 122 -14.24 -12.83 5.87
C ALA A 122 -13.83 -13.76 7.04
N MET A 123 -12.83 -13.38 7.85
CA MET A 123 -12.42 -14.17 9.03
C MET A 123 -13.47 -14.20 10.14
N ALA A 124 -14.48 -13.34 10.09
CA ALA A 124 -15.63 -13.41 11.00
C ALA A 124 -16.61 -14.54 10.66
N ALA A 125 -16.47 -15.16 9.48
CA ALA A 125 -17.31 -16.26 9.04
C ALA A 125 -16.75 -17.63 9.47
N GLU A 126 -17.64 -18.59 9.77
CA GLU A 126 -17.23 -19.94 10.15
C GLU A 126 -16.83 -20.82 8.94
N LYS A 127 -17.33 -20.49 7.75
CA LYS A 127 -16.91 -21.08 6.48
C LYS A 127 -16.79 -20.02 5.38
N ILE A 128 -15.82 -20.19 4.49
CA ILE A 128 -15.51 -19.31 3.37
C ILE A 128 -15.52 -20.13 2.09
N TYR A 129 -16.38 -19.74 1.16
CA TYR A 129 -16.45 -20.26 -0.19
C TYR A 129 -15.85 -19.24 -1.16
N ALA A 130 -15.29 -19.69 -2.26
CA ALA A 130 -14.85 -18.81 -3.35
C ALA A 130 -15.29 -19.37 -4.70
N THR A 131 -15.84 -18.53 -5.58
CA THR A 131 -16.15 -18.98 -6.95
C THR A 131 -14.85 -19.28 -7.71
N PRO A 132 -14.84 -20.18 -8.73
CA PRO A 132 -13.60 -20.67 -9.35
C PRO A 132 -12.62 -19.58 -9.83
N SER A 133 -13.15 -18.47 -10.36
CA SER A 133 -12.35 -17.35 -10.88
C SER A 133 -12.09 -16.25 -9.85
N SER A 134 -12.41 -16.49 -8.57
CA SER A 134 -12.20 -15.51 -7.50
C SER A 134 -10.76 -15.48 -7.01
N TRP A 135 -10.41 -14.34 -6.43
CA TRP A 135 -9.11 -14.09 -5.83
C TRP A 135 -9.26 -13.74 -4.36
N VAL A 136 -8.40 -14.31 -3.51
CA VAL A 136 -8.32 -13.98 -2.08
C VAL A 136 -6.89 -13.68 -1.64
N GLY A 137 -6.73 -13.08 -0.48
CA GLY A 137 -5.42 -12.84 0.12
C GLY A 137 -5.12 -11.36 0.22
N SER A 138 -3.94 -10.92 -0.23
CA SER A 138 -3.41 -9.59 0.06
C SER A 138 -3.35 -9.30 1.56
N ILE A 139 -2.93 -10.33 2.32
CA ILE A 139 -2.78 -10.26 3.78
C ILE A 139 -1.56 -9.40 4.08
N GLY A 140 -1.81 -8.13 4.41
CA GLY A 140 -0.77 -7.15 4.57
C GLY A 140 -1.36 -5.76 4.77
N VAL A 141 -0.48 -4.79 4.95
CA VAL A 141 -0.83 -3.40 5.25
C VAL A 141 -0.04 -2.47 4.35
N VAL A 142 -0.67 -1.37 3.93
CA VAL A 142 0.00 -0.25 3.29
C VAL A 142 -0.24 0.99 4.12
N ALA A 143 0.82 1.78 4.32
CA ALA A 143 0.72 3.09 4.95
C ALA A 143 1.32 4.15 4.03
N VAL A 144 0.67 5.30 3.98
CA VAL A 144 1.19 6.49 3.29
C VAL A 144 1.67 7.45 4.35
N MET A 145 2.97 7.76 4.35
CA MET A 145 3.59 8.64 5.32
C MET A 145 4.35 9.74 4.59
N TRP A 146 4.37 10.94 5.18
CA TRP A 146 5.22 12.06 4.75
C TRP A 146 6.29 12.32 5.81
N PRO A 147 7.39 11.54 5.84
CA PRO A 147 8.48 11.74 6.80
C PRO A 147 9.04 13.16 6.78
N ASP A 148 8.99 13.82 5.62
CA ASP A 148 9.51 15.18 5.49
C ASP A 148 8.75 16.20 6.35
N GLU A 149 7.47 15.95 6.65
CA GLU A 149 6.69 16.80 7.56
C GLU A 149 7.23 16.79 8.98
N TYR A 150 7.89 15.69 9.40
CA TYR A 150 8.53 15.57 10.71
C TYR A 150 9.85 16.34 10.82
N PHE A 151 10.37 16.86 9.70
CA PHE A 151 11.61 17.63 9.67
C PHE A 151 11.39 19.14 9.62
N TYR A 152 10.21 19.59 9.22
CA TYR A 152 9.90 21.01 9.21
C TYR A 152 9.50 21.46 10.61
N ASP A 153 10.03 22.62 11.02
CA ASP A 153 9.61 23.24 12.26
C ASP A 153 8.10 23.51 12.25
N ILE A 154 7.46 23.26 13.39
CA ILE A 154 6.06 23.63 13.59
C ILE A 154 5.97 25.16 13.42
N PRO A 155 5.08 25.68 12.54
CA PRO A 155 4.99 27.11 12.32
C PRO A 155 4.76 27.89 13.62
N ASP A 156 5.44 29.03 13.81
CA ASP A 156 5.42 29.82 15.07
C ASP A 156 4.00 30.24 15.54
N TYR A 157 3.03 30.28 14.63
CA TYR A 157 1.62 30.57 14.94
C TYR A 157 0.83 29.36 15.47
N VAL A 158 1.45 28.18 15.56
CA VAL A 158 0.86 26.95 16.09
C VAL A 158 1.47 26.65 17.46
N TYR A 159 0.77 27.04 18.53
CA TYR A 159 1.16 26.70 19.89
C TYR A 159 0.66 25.30 20.27
N THR A 160 1.55 24.45 20.79
CA THR A 160 1.21 23.10 21.24
C THR A 160 1.53 22.90 22.72
N THR A 161 0.71 22.11 23.42
CA THR A 161 0.90 21.81 24.86
C THR A 161 1.72 20.53 25.12
N GLY A 162 2.49 20.07 24.12
CA GLY A 162 3.37 18.91 24.26
C GLY A 162 4.11 18.57 22.96
N PRO A 163 5.30 17.96 23.04
CA PRO A 163 6.21 17.78 21.91
C PRO A 163 5.62 16.92 20.78
N LEU A 164 4.68 16.02 21.10
CA LEU A 164 4.04 15.13 20.13
C LEU A 164 2.63 15.58 19.73
N LYS A 165 2.12 16.71 20.23
CA LYS A 165 0.73 17.17 20.01
C LYS A 165 0.43 17.40 18.52
N TYR A 166 1.42 17.87 17.75
CA TYR A 166 1.25 18.19 16.32
C TYR A 166 1.23 16.93 15.45
N TYR A 167 2.20 16.03 15.64
CA TYR A 167 2.34 14.81 14.83
C TYR A 167 1.61 13.59 15.40
N GLY A 168 1.11 13.68 16.63
CA GLY A 168 0.51 12.59 17.40
C GLY A 168 1.53 11.68 18.09
N LYS A 169 2.69 11.43 17.46
CA LYS A 169 3.76 10.56 17.97
C LYS A 169 5.05 10.69 17.15
N GLU A 170 6.13 10.03 17.59
CA GLU A 170 7.40 9.92 16.86
C GLU A 170 7.26 9.10 15.56
N LEU A 171 8.07 9.44 14.54
CA LEU A 171 8.03 8.78 13.23
C LEU A 171 8.32 7.27 13.32
N THR A 172 9.32 6.88 14.12
CA THR A 172 9.70 5.46 14.33
C THR A 172 8.58 4.66 14.98
N ASP A 173 7.80 5.29 15.87
CA ASP A 173 6.66 4.67 16.50
C ASP A 173 5.48 4.48 15.55
N TYR A 174 5.33 5.33 14.51
CA TYR A 174 4.39 5.05 13.41
C TYR A 174 4.78 3.79 12.64
N TYR A 175 6.07 3.62 12.31
CA TYR A 175 6.52 2.40 11.65
C TYR A 175 6.29 1.14 12.50
N ASN A 176 6.46 1.24 13.82
CA ASN A 176 6.09 0.17 14.74
C ASN A 176 4.58 -0.12 14.76
N ASP A 177 3.72 0.90 14.67
CA ASP A 177 2.27 0.71 14.57
C ASP A 177 1.89 -0.03 13.28
N ILE A 178 2.50 0.32 12.16
CA ILE A 178 2.23 -0.34 10.88
C ILE A 178 2.53 -1.84 11.01
N GLU A 179 3.64 -2.19 11.66
CA GLU A 179 3.99 -3.59 11.90
C GLU A 179 2.98 -4.28 12.84
N ARG A 180 2.56 -3.61 13.92
CA ARG A 180 1.51 -4.14 14.81
C ARG A 180 0.19 -4.38 14.07
N VAL A 181 -0.22 -3.44 13.22
CA VAL A 181 -1.42 -3.54 12.38
C VAL A 181 -1.29 -4.73 11.42
N ARG A 182 -0.15 -4.91 10.76
CA ARG A 182 0.11 -6.11 9.94
C ARG A 182 -0.06 -7.39 10.76
N MET A 183 0.54 -7.45 11.95
CA MET A 183 0.48 -8.60 12.84
C MET A 183 -0.95 -8.89 13.30
N ASN A 184 -1.76 -7.87 13.59
CA ASN A 184 -3.19 -8.05 13.91
C ASN A 184 -3.93 -8.80 12.80
N PHE A 185 -3.66 -8.45 11.53
CA PHE A 185 -4.26 -9.13 10.39
C PHE A 185 -3.79 -10.59 10.28
N VAL A 186 -2.48 -10.84 10.36
CA VAL A 186 -1.96 -12.22 10.35
C VAL A 186 -2.61 -13.05 11.47
N GLN A 187 -2.72 -12.49 12.68
CA GLN A 187 -3.36 -13.17 13.80
C GLN A 187 -4.86 -13.40 13.61
N ALA A 188 -5.58 -12.47 12.97
CA ALA A 188 -6.99 -12.66 12.61
C ALA A 188 -7.16 -13.86 11.65
N VAL A 189 -6.26 -13.99 10.66
CA VAL A 189 -6.27 -15.14 9.73
C VAL A 189 -5.92 -16.43 10.46
N LEU A 190 -4.85 -16.46 11.26
CA LEU A 190 -4.45 -17.65 12.01
C LEU A 190 -5.55 -18.14 12.97
N ARG A 191 -6.26 -17.21 13.63
CA ARG A 191 -7.41 -17.54 14.49
C ARG A 191 -8.62 -18.02 13.68
N GLY A 192 -9.03 -17.26 12.65
CA GLY A 192 -10.21 -17.59 11.82
C GLY A 192 -10.05 -18.90 11.04
N ARG A 193 -8.81 -19.27 10.72
CA ARG A 193 -8.45 -20.48 9.97
C ARG A 193 -7.71 -21.52 10.82
N ALA A 194 -7.84 -21.47 12.15
CA ALA A 194 -7.17 -22.41 13.06
C ALA A 194 -7.43 -23.87 12.66
N GLY A 195 -6.35 -24.66 12.57
CA GLY A 195 -6.40 -26.06 12.11
C GLY A 195 -6.68 -26.27 10.62
N ARG A 196 -6.91 -25.20 9.85
CA ARG A 196 -7.20 -25.26 8.40
C ARG A 196 -6.04 -24.75 7.54
N ILE A 197 -5.22 -23.83 8.04
CA ILE A 197 -4.04 -23.33 7.32
C ILE A 197 -3.09 -24.49 7.02
N LYS A 198 -2.78 -24.67 5.74
CA LYS A 198 -1.81 -25.66 5.22
C LYS A 198 -0.58 -24.98 4.61
N ALA A 199 -0.59 -23.66 4.54
CA ALA A 199 0.50 -22.88 3.96
C ALA A 199 1.71 -22.80 4.89
N ASP A 200 2.89 -22.62 4.30
CA ASP A 200 4.06 -22.16 5.02
C ASP A 200 3.78 -20.75 5.58
N PRO A 201 4.10 -20.44 6.85
CA PRO A 201 3.94 -19.10 7.42
C PRO A 201 4.53 -17.96 6.56
N GLN A 202 5.58 -18.23 5.78
CA GLN A 202 6.17 -17.26 4.85
C GLN A 202 5.17 -16.73 3.80
N VAL A 203 4.08 -17.46 3.52
CA VAL A 203 3.03 -16.98 2.61
C VAL A 203 2.47 -15.63 3.05
N PHE A 204 2.36 -15.42 4.37
CA PHE A 204 1.81 -14.20 4.97
C PHE A 204 2.77 -13.03 4.89
N GLU A 205 4.07 -13.29 4.70
CA GLU A 205 5.09 -12.26 4.53
C GLU A 205 5.10 -11.66 3.12
N THR A 206 4.45 -12.31 2.14
CA THR A 206 4.43 -11.87 0.75
C THR A 206 3.32 -10.88 0.42
N ALA A 207 2.25 -10.84 1.23
CA ALA A 207 0.99 -10.16 0.91
C ALA A 207 0.44 -10.49 -0.49
N ALA A 208 0.71 -11.70 -1.00
CA ALA A 208 0.25 -12.14 -2.31
C ALA A 208 -1.26 -12.40 -2.37
N ILE A 209 -1.81 -12.39 -3.58
CA ILE A 209 -3.17 -12.84 -3.89
C ILE A 209 -3.13 -14.23 -4.51
N PHE A 210 -4.18 -15.00 -4.27
CA PHE A 210 -4.30 -16.40 -4.65
C PHE A 210 -5.62 -16.63 -5.37
N THR A 211 -5.58 -17.49 -6.40
CA THR A 211 -6.81 -18.01 -7.03
C THR A 211 -7.63 -18.82 -6.03
N ALA A 212 -8.90 -19.07 -6.30
CA ALA A 212 -9.76 -19.88 -5.43
C ALA A 212 -9.18 -21.28 -5.17
N GLU A 213 -8.60 -21.91 -6.20
CA GLU A 213 -7.95 -23.23 -6.09
C GLU A 213 -6.67 -23.18 -5.23
N ASP A 214 -5.82 -22.18 -5.45
CA ASP A 214 -4.62 -21.98 -4.62
C ASP A 214 -5.01 -21.71 -3.17
N ALA A 215 -6.01 -20.88 -2.95
CA ALA A 215 -6.51 -20.54 -1.64
C ALA A 215 -7.06 -21.77 -0.91
N LEU A 216 -7.77 -22.66 -1.61
CA LEU A 216 -8.25 -23.92 -1.06
C LEU A 216 -7.07 -24.81 -0.63
N ARG A 217 -6.06 -24.94 -1.51
CA ARG A 217 -4.84 -25.71 -1.24
C ARG A 217 -4.07 -25.18 -0.03
N LEU A 218 -4.00 -23.85 0.12
CA LEU A 218 -3.34 -23.17 1.24
C LEU A 218 -4.18 -23.15 2.54
N GLY A 219 -5.47 -23.50 2.45
CA GLY A 219 -6.40 -23.47 3.58
C GLY A 219 -6.98 -22.09 3.88
N LEU A 220 -6.83 -21.13 2.96
CA LEU A 220 -7.37 -19.77 3.05
C LEU A 220 -8.90 -19.72 2.80
N VAL A 221 -9.44 -20.71 2.10
CA VAL A 221 -10.90 -20.93 1.95
C VAL A 221 -11.25 -22.38 2.26
N ASP A 222 -12.52 -22.68 2.51
CA ASP A 222 -13.00 -24.02 2.85
C ASP A 222 -13.46 -24.82 1.63
N ALA A 223 -13.96 -24.15 0.60
CA ALA A 223 -14.41 -24.77 -0.63
C ALA A 223 -14.39 -23.81 -1.81
N VAL A 224 -14.20 -24.37 -3.00
CA VAL A 224 -14.54 -23.68 -4.25
C VAL A 224 -16.03 -23.90 -4.51
N GLY A 225 -16.81 -22.83 -4.60
CA GLY A 225 -18.28 -22.87 -4.69
C GLY A 225 -18.92 -21.48 -4.61
N GLY A 226 -20.20 -21.41 -4.96
CA GLY A 226 -20.95 -20.17 -5.03
C GLY A 226 -21.91 -19.94 -3.87
N VAL A 227 -22.76 -18.92 -4.02
CA VAL A 227 -23.77 -18.53 -3.01
C VAL A 227 -24.72 -19.67 -2.69
N PHE A 228 -25.19 -20.41 -3.69
CA PHE A 228 -26.10 -21.54 -3.48
C PHE A 228 -25.46 -22.69 -2.70
N ASP A 229 -24.15 -22.91 -2.87
CA ASP A 229 -23.43 -23.95 -2.12
C ASP A 229 -23.28 -23.56 -0.64
N ALA A 230 -22.92 -22.32 -0.36
CA ALA A 230 -22.83 -21.80 0.99
C ALA A 230 -24.19 -21.79 1.71
N VAL A 231 -25.25 -21.34 1.03
CA VAL A 231 -26.61 -21.34 1.57
C VAL A 231 -27.08 -22.76 1.88
N ARG A 232 -26.86 -23.71 0.96
CA ARG A 232 -27.24 -25.12 1.14
C ARG A 232 -26.50 -25.74 2.32
N ASP A 233 -25.18 -25.53 2.42
CA ASP A 233 -24.38 -26.02 3.54
C ASP A 233 -24.81 -25.39 4.88
N MET A 234 -25.12 -24.10 4.90
CA MET A 234 -25.63 -23.41 6.09
C MET A 234 -26.99 -23.96 6.51
N ALA A 235 -27.93 -24.11 5.57
CA ALA A 235 -29.25 -24.66 5.83
C ALA A 235 -29.15 -26.08 6.40
N GLN A 236 -28.27 -26.92 5.83
CA GLN A 236 -27.99 -28.26 6.33
C GLN A 236 -27.42 -28.23 7.75
N ARG A 237 -26.42 -27.38 8.02
CA ARG A 237 -25.82 -27.19 9.35
C ARG A 237 -26.85 -26.76 10.41
N LEU A 238 -27.80 -25.93 10.01
CA LEU A 238 -28.86 -25.41 10.87
C LEU A 238 -30.11 -26.31 10.94
N GLY A 239 -30.14 -27.43 10.21
CA GLY A 239 -31.28 -28.33 10.16
C GLY A 239 -32.53 -27.74 9.49
N LEU A 240 -32.37 -26.74 8.61
CA LEU A 240 -33.47 -26.05 7.95
C LEU A 240 -33.95 -26.85 6.72
N LYS A 241 -35.17 -27.38 6.77
CA LYS A 241 -35.82 -28.05 5.63
C LYS A 241 -36.52 -27.06 4.70
N GLU A 242 -37.13 -26.03 5.28
CA GLU A 242 -37.74 -24.92 4.56
C GLU A 242 -37.16 -23.61 5.08
N TYR A 243 -36.70 -22.76 4.16
CA TYR A 243 -36.11 -21.47 4.48
C TYR A 243 -36.29 -20.51 3.30
N GLU A 244 -36.15 -19.22 3.58
CA GLU A 244 -36.09 -18.18 2.57
C GLU A 244 -34.66 -17.63 2.47
N VAL A 245 -34.24 -17.29 1.26
CA VAL A 245 -33.00 -16.53 1.02
C VAL A 245 -33.41 -15.12 0.66
N LYS A 246 -32.88 -14.14 1.39
CA LYS A 246 -33.18 -12.72 1.21
C LYS A 246 -31.91 -11.92 1.12
N PHE A 247 -31.81 -10.99 0.18
CA PHE A 247 -30.78 -9.97 0.27
C PHE A 247 -31.08 -9.04 1.45
N LEU A 248 -30.03 -8.55 2.11
CA LEU A 248 -30.15 -7.60 3.22
C LEU A 248 -31.03 -6.40 2.85
N ARG A 249 -30.94 -5.94 1.60
CA ARG A 249 -31.73 -4.84 1.04
C ARG A 249 -33.22 -5.12 0.96
N GLU A 250 -33.64 -6.39 0.91
CA GLU A 250 -35.06 -6.77 0.88
C GLU A 250 -35.70 -6.76 2.29
N LEU A 251 -34.90 -6.59 3.34
CA LEU A 251 -35.34 -6.64 4.73
C LEU A 251 -35.67 -5.26 5.32
N GLY A 252 -35.50 -4.17 4.56
CA GLY A 252 -35.85 -2.78 4.93
C GLY A 252 -35.63 -1.77 3.79
N ASN A 253 -35.89 -0.47 4.03
CA ASN A 253 -35.57 0.64 3.12
C ASN A 253 -34.04 0.91 3.09
N ALA A 254 -33.24 -0.09 2.73
CA ALA A 254 -31.79 0.06 2.65
C ALA A 254 -31.44 0.98 1.47
N SER A 255 -30.78 2.11 1.77
CA SER A 255 -30.27 3.03 0.76
C SER A 255 -29.33 2.29 -0.18
N ALA A 256 -29.61 2.33 -1.49
CA ALA A 256 -28.69 1.82 -2.50
C ALA A 256 -27.40 2.65 -2.45
N SER A 257 -26.32 2.06 -1.95
CA SER A 257 -25.00 2.55 -2.33
C SER A 257 -24.73 2.03 -3.74
N PRO A 258 -24.46 2.89 -4.74
CA PRO A 258 -24.05 2.42 -6.06
C PRO A 258 -22.82 1.52 -5.87
N ALA A 259 -22.73 0.44 -6.65
CA ALA A 259 -21.55 -0.43 -6.67
C ALA A 259 -20.31 0.46 -6.79
N ALA A 260 -19.51 0.50 -5.72
CA ALA A 260 -18.39 1.43 -5.69
C ALA A 260 -17.37 0.95 -6.74
N ALA A 261 -16.84 1.89 -7.51
CA ALA A 261 -15.75 1.59 -8.42
C ALA A 261 -14.62 0.89 -7.64
N PHE A 262 -14.18 -0.29 -8.12
CA PHE A 262 -13.03 -1.02 -7.57
C PHE A 262 -11.74 -0.19 -7.59
N ARG A 263 -11.74 0.91 -8.34
CA ARG A 263 -10.68 1.90 -8.39
C ARG A 263 -11.05 3.08 -7.51
N VAL A 264 -10.19 3.42 -6.55
CA VAL A 264 -10.39 4.51 -5.61
C VAL A 264 -9.24 5.50 -5.68
N ASP A 265 -9.55 6.79 -5.81
CA ASP A 265 -8.54 7.85 -5.74
C ASP A 265 -7.89 7.87 -4.35
N LEU A 266 -6.55 7.93 -4.29
CA LEU A 266 -5.80 7.96 -3.03
C LEU A 266 -6.25 9.13 -2.14
N GLU A 267 -6.53 10.29 -2.73
CA GLU A 267 -6.99 11.47 -2.00
C GLU A 267 -8.30 11.18 -1.25
N ARG A 268 -9.23 10.45 -1.87
CA ARG A 268 -10.45 10.01 -1.19
C ARG A 268 -10.13 9.10 0.00
N LEU A 269 -9.21 8.14 -0.16
CA LEU A 269 -8.79 7.26 0.92
C LEU A 269 -8.12 8.03 2.07
N MET A 270 -7.20 8.94 1.74
CA MET A 270 -6.54 9.80 2.72
C MET A 270 -7.55 10.67 3.48
N ASN A 271 -8.59 11.18 2.80
CA ASN A 271 -9.64 11.97 3.43
C ASN A 271 -10.66 11.12 4.21
N SER A 272 -10.64 9.80 4.07
CA SER A 272 -11.56 8.89 4.75
C SER A 272 -11.06 8.40 6.11
N THR A 273 -9.80 8.68 6.46
CA THR A 273 -9.19 8.27 7.73
C THR A 273 -8.17 9.31 8.22
N PRO A 274 -8.15 9.65 9.52
CA PRO A 274 -7.10 10.53 10.07
C PRO A 274 -5.73 9.85 10.12
N VAL A 275 -5.69 8.51 10.08
CA VAL A 275 -4.46 7.72 10.09
C VAL A 275 -4.38 6.95 8.78
N PRO A 276 -3.48 7.31 7.84
CA PRO A 276 -3.41 6.77 6.50
C PRO A 276 -2.74 5.38 6.45
N ILE A 277 -3.33 4.43 7.18
CA ILE A 277 -2.96 3.01 7.19
C ILE A 277 -4.16 2.21 6.66
N PHE A 278 -3.89 1.31 5.72
CA PHE A 278 -4.90 0.67 4.89
C PHE A 278 -4.66 -0.83 4.79
N TYR A 279 -5.74 -1.60 4.93
CA TYR A 279 -5.83 -2.97 4.44
C TYR A 279 -6.49 -2.94 3.06
N ILE A 280 -5.74 -2.50 2.05
CA ILE A 280 -6.24 -2.39 0.68
C ILE A 280 -5.27 -3.02 -0.31
N LEU A 281 -5.83 -3.67 -1.35
CA LEU A 281 -5.06 -4.11 -2.49
C LEU A 281 -4.49 -2.89 -3.24
N PRO A 282 -3.16 -2.71 -3.34
CA PRO A 282 -2.58 -1.46 -3.86
C PRO A 282 -2.97 -1.15 -5.31
N THR A 283 -3.24 -2.18 -6.12
CA THR A 283 -3.67 -2.00 -7.51
C THR A 283 -5.08 -1.41 -7.62
N ALA A 284 -5.88 -1.43 -6.56
CA ALA A 284 -7.18 -0.75 -6.50
C ALA A 284 -7.03 0.78 -6.33
N VAL A 285 -5.86 1.28 -5.93
CA VAL A 285 -5.66 2.72 -5.66
C VAL A 285 -5.20 3.46 -6.91
N GLN A 286 -5.89 4.54 -7.24
CA GLN A 286 -5.53 5.49 -8.28
C GLN A 286 -4.78 6.67 -7.68
N TRP A 287 -3.70 7.08 -8.32
CA TRP A 287 -2.89 8.22 -7.90
C TRP A 287 -3.14 9.34 -8.88
N ARG A 288 -3.81 10.42 -8.45
CA ARG A 288 -3.87 11.65 -9.24
C ARG A 288 -2.66 12.48 -8.91
N VAL A 289 -1.89 12.81 -9.93
CA VAL A 289 -0.65 13.55 -9.77
C VAL A 289 -0.71 14.72 -10.70
N THR A 290 -0.83 15.89 -10.09
CA THR A 290 -0.58 17.15 -10.78
C THR A 290 0.91 17.25 -11.01
N THR A 291 1.36 17.03 -12.24
CA THR A 291 2.70 17.43 -12.66
C THR A 291 2.74 18.94 -12.67
N ASN A 292 3.08 19.55 -11.53
CA ASN A 292 3.46 20.95 -11.52
C ASN A 292 4.76 21.04 -12.30
N GLY A 293 4.65 21.44 -13.58
CA GLY A 293 5.79 21.63 -14.46
C GLY A 293 6.77 22.59 -13.80
N ALA A 294 7.94 22.09 -13.42
CA ALA A 294 9.02 22.97 -13.03
C ALA A 294 9.42 23.79 -14.26
N SER A 295 9.21 25.09 -14.15
CA SER A 295 9.62 26.09 -15.13
C SER A 295 11.11 25.95 -15.45
N ASN A 296 11.45 25.95 -16.73
CA ASN A 296 12.81 26.17 -17.24
C ASN A 296 13.30 27.55 -16.77
N ALA A 297 13.86 27.62 -15.57
CA ALA A 297 14.67 28.75 -15.17
C ALA A 297 15.97 28.66 -15.97
N THR A 298 16.16 29.59 -16.90
CA THR A 298 17.46 29.84 -17.54
C THR A 298 18.46 30.17 -16.45
N ALA A 299 19.26 29.19 -16.05
CA ALA A 299 20.25 29.36 -15.00
C ALA A 299 21.40 30.25 -15.50
N ALA A 300 21.67 31.31 -14.76
CA ALA A 300 22.87 32.13 -14.94
C ALA A 300 24.14 31.27 -14.85
N THR A 301 25.21 31.69 -15.51
CA THR A 301 26.53 31.06 -15.41
C THR A 301 26.94 31.01 -13.94
N PRO A 302 27.12 29.82 -13.34
CA PRO A 302 27.44 29.73 -11.93
C PRO A 302 28.81 30.37 -11.69
N ALA A 303 28.86 31.37 -10.81
CA ALA A 303 30.13 31.91 -10.33
C ALA A 303 30.92 30.78 -9.68
N ARG A 304 32.18 30.61 -10.10
CA ARG A 304 33.06 29.58 -9.56
C ARG A 304 33.31 29.87 -8.07
N PRO A 305 33.00 28.94 -7.15
CA PRO A 305 33.23 29.18 -5.73
C PRO A 305 34.74 29.29 -5.45
N GLU A 306 35.11 30.20 -4.55
CA GLU A 306 36.48 30.34 -4.06
C GLU A 306 36.88 29.19 -3.11
N LYS A 307 35.90 28.64 -2.36
CA LYS A 307 36.08 27.48 -1.49
C LYS A 307 36.11 26.17 -2.29
N PRO A 308 36.83 25.13 -1.82
CA PRO A 308 36.73 23.81 -2.41
C PRO A 308 35.29 23.29 -2.27
N TYR A 309 34.82 22.56 -3.28
CA TYR A 309 33.42 22.16 -3.35
C TYR A 309 33.23 20.73 -3.84
N VAL A 310 32.07 20.19 -3.47
CA VAL A 310 31.49 18.97 -4.00
C VAL A 310 30.32 19.35 -4.89
N LEU A 311 30.26 18.75 -6.06
CA LEU A 311 29.21 18.99 -7.04
C LEU A 311 28.07 17.99 -6.82
N LEU A 312 26.83 18.47 -6.74
CA LEU A 312 25.62 17.66 -6.77
C LEU A 312 25.02 17.76 -8.18
N ASP A 313 24.81 16.62 -8.82
CA ASP A 313 24.12 16.57 -10.10
C ASP A 313 22.62 16.81 -9.91
N LEU A 314 22.08 17.78 -10.65
CA LEU A 314 20.65 17.98 -10.86
C LEU A 314 20.32 18.04 -12.36
N ALA A 315 21.31 17.87 -13.24
CA ALA A 315 21.17 18.03 -14.69
C ALA A 315 20.33 16.91 -15.32
N HIS A 316 20.26 15.75 -14.67
CA HIS A 316 19.55 14.58 -15.17
C HIS A 316 18.22 14.35 -14.45
N ASN A 317 17.55 15.45 -14.07
CA ASN A 317 16.29 15.44 -13.30
C ASN A 317 16.42 14.56 -12.04
N ASN A 318 17.55 14.72 -11.34
CA ASN A 318 17.90 13.89 -10.18
C ASN A 318 16.82 14.03 -9.11
N MET A 319 16.43 12.90 -8.54
CA MET A 319 15.44 12.86 -7.48
C MET A 319 16.11 12.73 -6.13
N VAL A 320 16.58 13.87 -5.67
CA VAL A 320 17.33 14.02 -4.43
C VAL A 320 16.35 14.36 -3.30
N PRO A 321 16.24 13.53 -2.24
CA PRO A 321 15.48 13.91 -1.05
C PRO A 321 16.06 15.20 -0.47
N ARG A 322 15.22 16.19 -0.18
CA ARG A 322 15.67 17.47 0.41
C ARG A 322 16.46 17.24 1.69
N SER A 323 15.95 16.35 2.54
CA SER A 323 16.54 15.96 3.80
C SER A 323 17.93 15.29 3.64
N PHE A 324 18.20 14.63 2.51
CA PHE A 324 19.55 14.13 2.18
C PHE A 324 20.51 15.28 1.84
N ILE A 325 20.06 16.30 1.10
CA ILE A 325 20.88 17.48 0.76
C ILE A 325 21.32 18.20 2.02
N GLU A 326 20.42 18.36 2.99
CA GLU A 326 20.69 19.04 4.26
C GLU A 326 21.77 18.30 5.07
N VAL A 327 21.65 16.98 5.19
CA VAL A 327 22.66 16.12 5.85
C VAL A 327 24.00 16.20 5.13
N LEU A 328 24.03 16.04 3.80
CA LEU A 328 25.26 16.12 3.00
C LEU A 328 25.94 17.49 3.14
N ARG A 329 25.16 18.57 3.04
CA ARG A 329 25.66 19.94 3.17
C ARG A 329 26.26 20.19 4.56
N ALA A 330 25.60 19.71 5.62
CA ALA A 330 26.09 19.86 6.99
C ALA A 330 27.44 19.13 7.19
N GLU A 331 27.53 17.88 6.74
CA GLU A 331 28.77 17.09 6.84
C GLU A 331 29.92 17.67 6.01
N LEU A 332 29.64 18.23 4.83
CA LEU A 332 30.63 18.93 4.01
C LEU A 332 31.09 20.25 4.64
N ALA A 333 30.16 21.03 5.21
CA ALA A 333 30.45 22.31 5.84
C ALA A 333 31.39 22.15 7.04
N GLN A 334 31.22 21.10 7.85
CA GLN A 334 32.11 20.75 8.96
C GLN A 334 33.56 20.51 8.50
N ARG A 335 33.75 20.13 7.23
CA ARG A 335 35.06 19.88 6.62
C ARG A 335 35.58 21.06 5.79
N GLY A 336 34.87 22.19 5.78
CA GLY A 336 35.26 23.40 5.04
C GLY A 336 34.88 23.40 3.55
N TYR A 337 34.00 22.48 3.12
CA TYR A 337 33.56 22.35 1.74
C TYR A 337 32.16 22.91 1.53
N VAL A 338 31.91 23.41 0.31
CA VAL A 338 30.58 23.86 -0.10
C VAL A 338 29.94 22.85 -1.05
N LEU A 339 28.63 22.64 -0.94
CA LEU A 339 27.86 21.86 -1.91
C LEU A 339 27.36 22.79 -3.02
N VAL A 340 27.73 22.51 -4.27
CA VAL A 340 27.32 23.26 -5.46
C VAL A 340 26.46 22.37 -6.32
N THR A 341 25.42 22.91 -6.96
CA THR A 341 24.52 22.13 -7.84
C THR A 341 24.80 22.43 -9.30
N ALA A 342 24.74 21.41 -10.16
CA ALA A 342 24.68 21.57 -11.61
C ALA A 342 23.28 21.26 -12.11
N SER A 343 22.57 22.24 -12.66
CA SER A 343 21.21 22.08 -13.19
C SER A 343 21.17 21.79 -14.69
N SER A 344 22.33 21.73 -15.36
CA SER A 344 22.46 21.34 -16.76
C SER A 344 23.79 20.62 -17.01
N GLU A 345 23.87 19.80 -18.06
CA GLU A 345 25.10 19.06 -18.39
C GLU A 345 26.28 20.00 -18.71
N TYR A 346 25.99 21.20 -19.23
CA TYR A 346 26.99 22.25 -19.42
C TYR A 346 27.59 22.72 -18.09
N GLN A 347 26.73 22.99 -17.10
CA GLN A 347 27.18 23.35 -15.75
C GLN A 347 27.94 22.20 -15.09
N LEU A 348 27.44 20.97 -15.24
CA LEU A 348 28.09 19.76 -14.73
C LEU A 348 29.53 19.67 -15.26
N THR A 349 29.69 19.72 -16.58
CA THR A 349 31.00 19.63 -17.23
C THR A 349 31.95 20.76 -16.81
N THR A 350 31.42 21.99 -16.72
CA THR A 350 32.23 23.16 -16.36
C THR A 350 32.71 23.10 -14.90
N LEU A 351 31.81 22.74 -13.98
CA LEU A 351 32.10 22.69 -12.54
C LEU A 351 32.98 21.47 -12.18
N LEU A 352 32.86 20.35 -12.90
CA LEU A 352 33.73 19.18 -12.68
C LEU A 352 35.22 19.48 -12.88
N SER A 353 35.59 20.54 -13.61
CA SER A 353 36.99 20.93 -13.83
C SER A 353 37.76 21.16 -12.51
N ASN A 354 37.09 21.67 -11.47
CA ASN A 354 37.71 22.05 -10.19
C ASN A 354 36.99 21.49 -8.96
N ALA A 355 35.96 20.68 -9.14
CA ALA A 355 35.29 19.97 -8.06
C ALA A 355 36.25 18.94 -7.43
N THR A 356 36.10 18.73 -6.12
CA THR A 356 36.81 17.63 -5.43
C THR A 356 36.07 16.31 -5.56
N ALA A 357 34.74 16.38 -5.66
CA ALA A 357 33.89 15.23 -5.86
C ALA A 357 32.59 15.58 -6.59
N LEU A 358 31.93 14.54 -7.07
CA LEU A 358 30.58 14.56 -7.64
C LEU A 358 29.69 13.62 -6.81
N VAL A 359 28.48 14.07 -6.50
CA VAL A 359 27.41 13.28 -5.94
C VAL A 359 26.28 13.22 -6.96
N VAL A 360 25.87 12.02 -7.31
CA VAL A 360 24.73 11.74 -8.20
C VAL A 360 23.69 11.01 -7.38
N VAL A 361 22.43 11.40 -7.46
CA VAL A 361 21.36 10.79 -6.65
C VAL A 361 20.12 10.55 -7.50
N ASN A 362 19.78 9.28 -7.72
CA ASN A 362 18.57 8.88 -8.44
C ASN A 362 18.31 9.70 -9.72
N PRO A 363 19.22 9.67 -10.70
CA PRO A 363 18.98 10.33 -11.98
C PRO A 363 17.77 9.67 -12.68
N THR A 364 16.89 10.47 -13.26
CA THR A 364 15.72 9.97 -13.99
C THR A 364 15.87 10.09 -15.50
N ALA A 365 16.94 10.72 -15.97
CA ALA A 365 17.38 10.75 -17.34
C ALA A 365 18.79 10.13 -17.45
N PRO A 366 19.12 9.43 -18.54
CA PRO A 366 20.46 8.91 -18.75
C PRO A 366 21.46 10.05 -18.98
N PHE A 367 22.70 9.86 -18.56
CA PHE A 367 23.79 10.79 -18.87
C PHE A 367 24.09 10.79 -20.38
N SER A 368 24.25 11.97 -20.99
CA SER A 368 24.73 12.05 -22.37
C SER A 368 26.16 11.51 -22.50
N LYS A 369 26.57 11.22 -23.75
CA LYS A 369 27.96 10.80 -24.03
C LYS A 369 28.99 11.81 -23.54
N ASP A 370 28.69 13.10 -23.63
CA ASP A 370 29.61 14.16 -23.21
C ASP A 370 29.65 14.31 -21.70
N ALA A 371 28.50 14.20 -21.02
CA ALA A 371 28.43 14.17 -19.57
C ALA A 371 29.19 12.97 -18.99
N VAL A 372 29.00 11.76 -19.55
CA VAL A 372 29.77 10.57 -19.17
C VAL A 372 31.27 10.80 -19.36
N ARG A 373 31.70 11.32 -20.53
CA ARG A 373 33.11 11.62 -20.80
C ARG A 373 33.67 12.63 -19.80
N ALA A 374 32.90 13.65 -19.43
CA ALA A 374 33.31 14.64 -18.44
C ALA A 374 33.55 14.01 -17.07
N VAL A 375 32.65 13.12 -16.63
CA VAL A 375 32.80 12.40 -15.36
C VAL A 375 33.99 11.44 -15.39
N LEU A 376 34.18 10.67 -16.47
CA LEU A 376 35.34 9.77 -16.63
C LEU A 376 36.68 10.53 -16.61
N ASN A 377 36.74 11.67 -17.31
CA ASN A 377 37.92 12.53 -17.29
C ASN A 377 38.15 13.13 -15.90
N ALA A 378 37.09 13.46 -15.16
CA ALA A 378 37.20 13.95 -13.79
C ALA A 378 37.74 12.86 -12.85
N THR A 379 37.22 11.64 -12.92
CA THR A 379 37.67 10.53 -12.05
C THR A 379 39.10 10.09 -12.34
N ALA A 380 39.52 10.12 -13.60
CA ALA A 380 40.92 9.89 -13.98
C ALA A 380 41.88 10.92 -13.36
N ARG A 381 41.42 12.17 -13.19
CA ARG A 381 42.20 13.23 -12.52
C ARG A 381 42.18 13.13 -11.00
N GLY A 382 41.41 12.22 -10.41
CA GLY A 382 41.28 12.09 -8.95
C GLY A 382 39.98 12.62 -8.36
N VAL A 383 39.04 13.16 -9.16
CA VAL A 383 37.71 13.55 -8.64
C VAL A 383 36.97 12.28 -8.22
N ARG A 384 36.39 12.27 -7.02
CA ARG A 384 35.65 11.09 -6.51
C ARG A 384 34.16 11.23 -6.82
N VAL A 385 33.50 10.11 -7.12
CA VAL A 385 32.07 10.08 -7.43
C VAL A 385 31.37 9.18 -6.42
N ALA A 386 30.35 9.71 -5.74
CA ALA A 386 29.38 8.92 -4.99
C ALA A 386 28.05 8.90 -5.74
N TYR A 387 27.67 7.74 -6.23
CA TYR A 387 26.44 7.50 -6.97
C TYR A 387 25.44 6.79 -6.07
N PHE A 388 24.43 7.53 -5.60
CA PHE A 388 23.36 7.00 -4.77
C PHE A 388 22.16 6.59 -5.64
N TYR A 389 21.68 5.38 -5.44
CA TYR A 389 20.56 4.81 -6.17
C TYR A 389 19.57 4.12 -5.25
N ASP A 390 18.27 4.35 -5.45
CA ASP A 390 17.19 3.73 -4.70
C ASP A 390 15.98 3.54 -5.62
N LEU A 391 15.76 2.29 -6.06
CA LEU A 391 14.67 1.88 -6.95
C LEU A 391 13.28 2.11 -6.32
N ARG A 392 13.18 2.31 -5.00
CA ARG A 392 11.91 2.51 -4.29
C ARG A 392 11.51 3.96 -4.10
N ALA A 393 12.38 4.90 -4.42
CA ALA A 393 11.85 6.21 -4.74
C ALA A 393 10.86 5.95 -5.93
N SER A 394 9.63 6.47 -5.90
CA SER A 394 8.54 6.09 -6.84
C SER A 394 8.14 7.15 -7.88
N ALA A 395 8.33 6.91 -9.19
CA ALA A 395 7.92 7.80 -10.30
C ALA A 395 6.47 7.76 -10.60
N ILE A 396 5.94 8.93 -10.93
CA ILE A 396 4.63 8.98 -11.54
C ILE A 396 4.83 9.12 -13.04
N ILE A 397 4.51 8.05 -13.75
CA ILE A 397 4.50 8.02 -15.22
C ILE A 397 3.04 8.11 -15.64
N THR A 398 2.68 9.15 -16.39
CA THR A 398 1.35 9.27 -16.98
C THR A 398 1.38 8.68 -18.39
N VAL A 399 0.68 7.58 -18.61
CA VAL A 399 0.49 6.95 -19.93
C VAL A 399 -1.00 7.00 -20.27
N SER A 400 -1.35 7.64 -21.38
CA SER A 400 -2.73 7.73 -21.87
C SER A 400 -3.73 8.29 -20.84
N GLY A 401 -3.33 9.31 -20.08
CA GLY A 401 -4.16 9.93 -19.04
C GLY A 401 -4.27 9.14 -17.73
N VAL A 402 -3.58 7.99 -17.62
CA VAL A 402 -3.50 7.18 -16.41
C VAL A 402 -2.12 7.31 -15.80
N SER A 403 -2.06 7.80 -14.56
CA SER A 403 -0.83 7.92 -13.78
C SER A 403 -0.51 6.60 -13.07
N TYR A 404 0.68 6.06 -13.29
CA TYR A 404 1.20 4.86 -12.65
C TYR A 404 2.36 5.20 -11.74
N VAL A 405 2.39 4.59 -10.56
CA VAL A 405 3.57 4.56 -9.71
C VAL A 405 4.53 3.51 -10.26
N ALA A 406 5.50 3.93 -11.07
CA ALA A 406 6.61 3.10 -11.49
C ALA A 406 7.73 3.20 -10.43
N PRO A 407 8.38 2.09 -10.02
CA PRO A 407 9.64 2.19 -9.28
C PRO A 407 10.61 3.10 -10.07
N TYR A 408 11.18 4.15 -9.46
CA TYR A 408 11.98 5.14 -10.19
C TYR A 408 13.14 4.42 -10.86
N SER A 409 13.24 4.70 -12.15
CA SER A 409 14.24 4.25 -13.11
C SER A 409 14.05 2.85 -13.68
N SER A 410 13.18 2.75 -14.68
CA SER A 410 13.49 1.91 -15.84
C SER A 410 14.88 2.24 -16.45
N TYR A 411 15.45 3.41 -16.14
CA TYR A 411 16.65 3.95 -16.78
C TYR A 411 17.99 3.66 -16.10
N THR A 412 18.10 3.34 -14.80
CA THR A 412 19.43 3.03 -14.20
C THR A 412 19.95 1.64 -14.50
N ILE A 413 19.06 0.71 -14.89
CA ILE A 413 19.47 -0.53 -15.56
C ILE A 413 20.27 -0.21 -16.83
N PHE A 414 20.00 0.95 -17.45
CA PHE A 414 20.60 1.42 -18.69
C PHE A 414 21.34 2.76 -18.55
N ASP A 415 21.67 3.22 -17.33
CA ASP A 415 22.43 4.45 -17.18
C ASP A 415 23.87 4.17 -17.63
N PRO A 416 24.36 4.83 -18.68
CA PRO A 416 25.68 4.55 -19.20
C PRO A 416 26.77 4.82 -18.17
N LEU A 417 26.60 5.79 -17.24
CA LEU A 417 27.64 6.19 -16.31
C LEU A 417 28.14 5.05 -15.40
N PRO A 418 27.30 4.39 -14.57
CA PRO A 418 27.74 3.28 -13.73
C PRO A 418 28.26 2.08 -14.54
N MET A 419 27.77 1.87 -15.77
CA MET A 419 28.22 0.77 -16.63
C MET A 419 29.71 0.87 -16.99
N TYR A 420 30.26 2.08 -17.18
CA TYR A 420 31.70 2.26 -17.40
C TYR A 420 32.56 1.82 -16.21
N TYR A 421 31.98 1.75 -15.01
CA TYR A 421 32.64 1.24 -13.80
C TYR A 421 32.27 -0.22 -13.48
N ASN A 422 31.69 -0.93 -14.46
CA ASN A 422 31.15 -2.27 -14.33
C ASN A 422 30.17 -2.42 -13.16
N MET A 423 29.23 -1.47 -13.08
CA MET A 423 28.16 -1.46 -12.10
C MET A 423 26.82 -1.26 -12.82
N SER A 424 25.80 -2.00 -12.42
CA SER A 424 24.43 -1.80 -12.90
C SER A 424 23.44 -2.03 -11.77
N GLY A 425 22.51 -1.09 -11.59
CA GLY A 425 21.45 -1.21 -10.58
C GLY A 425 20.49 -2.35 -10.91
N LEU A 426 20.15 -3.13 -9.90
CA LEU A 426 19.14 -4.18 -9.94
C LEU A 426 17.93 -3.79 -9.07
N ARG A 427 17.10 -4.77 -8.73
CA ARG A 427 15.92 -4.61 -7.86
C ARG A 427 16.32 -4.46 -6.39
N ALA A 428 15.38 -3.93 -5.61
CA ALA A 428 15.51 -3.84 -4.16
C ALA A 428 15.69 -5.22 -3.52
N VAL A 429 16.56 -5.28 -2.51
CA VAL A 429 16.78 -6.41 -1.63
C VAL A 429 15.83 -6.29 -0.44
N TYR A 430 15.25 -7.42 -0.04
CA TYR A 430 14.28 -7.50 1.04
C TYR A 430 14.65 -8.55 2.09
N ASN A 431 14.26 -8.29 3.33
CA ASN A 431 14.46 -9.16 4.48
C ASN A 431 13.21 -10.04 4.74
N PHE A 432 12.90 -10.94 3.81
CA PHE A 432 11.66 -11.77 3.84
C PHE A 432 11.54 -12.75 5.02
N THR A 433 12.60 -12.92 5.81
CA THR A 433 12.63 -13.78 7.00
C THR A 433 12.37 -13.01 8.29
N ALA A 434 12.22 -11.69 8.22
CA ALA A 434 12.10 -10.85 9.39
C ALA A 434 10.70 -11.01 10.00
N GLY A 435 10.65 -11.54 11.23
CA GLY A 435 9.41 -11.95 11.90
C GLY A 435 8.50 -10.82 12.38
N GLY A 436 8.70 -9.59 11.90
CA GLY A 436 7.74 -8.52 12.11
C GLY A 436 7.52 -8.10 13.57
N LEU A 437 8.51 -8.27 14.45
CA LEU A 437 8.35 -7.90 15.86
C LEU A 437 8.40 -6.38 16.07
N ASN A 438 9.11 -5.67 15.18
CA ASN A 438 9.22 -4.22 15.17
C ASN A 438 9.56 -3.75 13.76
N TYR A 439 9.55 -2.43 13.52
CA TYR A 439 9.81 -1.90 12.18
C TYR A 439 11.19 -2.26 11.64
N THR A 440 12.23 -2.33 12.49
CA THR A 440 13.61 -2.67 12.06
C THR A 440 13.76 -4.13 11.64
N GLN A 441 12.80 -4.99 12.00
CA GLN A 441 12.71 -6.39 11.63
C GLN A 441 11.54 -6.64 10.67
N ASN A 442 11.20 -5.65 9.85
CA ASN A 442 10.28 -5.86 8.74
C ASN A 442 11.05 -6.16 7.45
N TRP A 443 10.32 -6.56 6.41
CA TRP A 443 10.89 -6.95 5.11
C TRP A 443 11.66 -5.84 4.38
N GLN A 444 11.46 -4.58 4.75
CA GLN A 444 12.10 -3.43 4.12
C GLN A 444 13.45 -3.07 4.73
N TYR A 445 13.76 -3.46 5.96
CA TYR A 445 15.06 -3.16 6.56
C TYR A 445 16.01 -4.34 6.41
N VAL A 446 17.10 -4.11 5.69
CA VAL A 446 18.11 -5.12 5.37
C VAL A 446 19.37 -4.78 6.16
N GLU A 447 19.75 -5.71 7.03
CA GLU A 447 20.99 -5.60 7.80
C GLU A 447 22.19 -5.96 6.92
N ALA A 448 23.21 -5.10 6.94
CA ALA A 448 24.52 -5.40 6.37
C ALA A 448 25.55 -5.50 7.50
N ARG A 449 26.38 -6.53 7.44
CA ARG A 449 27.54 -6.68 8.32
C ARG A 449 28.80 -6.61 7.47
N PRO A 450 29.43 -5.42 7.40
CA PRO A 450 30.70 -5.21 6.72
C PRO A 450 31.72 -6.33 6.94
N ARG A 451 32.43 -6.72 5.87
CA ARG A 451 33.57 -7.63 5.91
C ARG A 451 34.65 -7.12 4.97
N GLY A 452 35.91 -7.36 5.32
CA GLY A 452 37.08 -6.97 4.52
C GLY A 452 37.54 -5.53 4.75
N ASP A 453 38.67 -5.19 4.14
CA ASP A 453 39.43 -3.96 4.42
C ASP A 453 39.04 -2.79 3.50
N TRP A 454 37.74 -2.60 3.25
CA TRP A 454 37.27 -1.44 2.49
C TRP A 454 37.36 -0.18 3.36
N PRO A 455 38.15 0.86 3.01
CA PRO A 455 38.32 2.03 3.89
C PRO A 455 37.01 2.76 4.24
N LEU A 456 36.00 2.70 3.38
CA LEU A 456 34.69 3.28 3.67
C LEU A 456 33.94 2.56 4.80
N LEU A 457 34.29 1.31 5.10
CA LEU A 457 33.67 0.50 6.16
C LEU A 457 34.45 0.53 7.48
N ARG A 458 35.53 1.33 7.58
CA ARG A 458 36.29 1.45 8.83
C ARG A 458 35.39 1.93 9.96
N GLY A 459 35.38 1.23 11.09
CA GLY A 459 34.56 1.57 12.26
C GLY A 459 33.05 1.31 12.07
N VAL A 460 32.64 0.67 10.98
CA VAL A 460 31.25 0.27 10.73
C VAL A 460 31.10 -1.21 11.08
N GLU A 461 30.38 -1.52 12.16
CA GLU A 461 30.12 -2.90 12.57
C GLU A 461 28.82 -3.42 11.97
N ARG A 462 27.81 -2.54 11.87
CA ARG A 462 26.47 -2.89 11.42
C ARG A 462 25.80 -1.74 10.69
N LEU A 463 25.23 -2.02 9.53
CA LEU A 463 24.35 -1.11 8.80
C LEU A 463 22.93 -1.65 8.79
N LEU A 464 21.95 -0.75 8.84
CA LEU A 464 20.55 -1.09 8.66
C LEU A 464 19.98 -0.27 7.52
N LEU A 465 19.95 -0.87 6.33
CA LEU A 465 19.59 -0.17 5.10
C LEU A 465 18.11 -0.35 4.79
N PHE A 466 17.43 0.75 4.48
CA PHE A 466 16.03 0.74 4.06
C PHE A 466 15.91 0.38 2.57
N SER A 467 15.51 -0.86 2.31
CA SER A 467 15.23 -1.47 1.00
C SER A 467 16.32 -1.20 -0.04
N PRO A 468 17.59 -1.50 0.27
CA PRO A 468 18.69 -1.17 -0.61
C PRO A 468 18.53 -1.86 -1.97
N SER A 469 18.85 -1.15 -3.04
CA SER A 469 18.94 -1.68 -4.39
C SER A 469 20.20 -2.53 -4.53
N ALA A 470 20.04 -3.74 -5.06
CA ALA A 470 21.20 -4.57 -5.40
C ALA A 470 21.97 -3.93 -6.57
N VAL A 471 23.27 -4.18 -6.64
CA VAL A 471 24.13 -3.79 -7.75
C VAL A 471 24.82 -5.02 -8.32
N SER A 472 24.72 -5.20 -9.63
CA SER A 472 25.52 -6.18 -10.37
C SER A 472 26.90 -5.59 -10.62
N THR A 473 27.95 -6.24 -10.12
CA THR A 473 29.33 -5.73 -10.26
C THR A 473 30.39 -6.80 -9.98
N ASN A 474 31.59 -6.61 -10.52
CA ASN A 474 32.82 -7.33 -10.12
C ASN A 474 33.81 -6.44 -9.37
N ALA A 475 33.36 -5.28 -8.85
CA ALA A 475 34.20 -4.33 -8.13
C ALA A 475 34.96 -5.01 -6.97
N PRO A 476 36.20 -4.58 -6.67
CA PRO A 476 37.02 -5.19 -5.62
C PRO A 476 36.45 -4.93 -4.22
N TYR A 477 35.86 -3.75 -3.99
CA TYR A 477 35.23 -3.41 -2.73
C TYR A 477 33.71 -3.53 -2.86
N ARG A 478 33.10 -4.36 -2.01
CA ARG A 478 31.67 -4.66 -2.03
C ARG A 478 31.13 -4.78 -0.61
N LEU A 479 29.96 -4.20 -0.39
CA LEU A 479 29.13 -4.44 0.79
C LEU A 479 28.02 -5.39 0.36
N GLU A 480 28.05 -6.61 0.87
CA GLU A 480 27.05 -7.64 0.58
C GLU A 480 26.05 -7.78 1.72
N VAL A 481 24.80 -8.05 1.36
CA VAL A 481 23.71 -8.37 2.27
C VAL A 481 23.07 -9.69 1.87
N ARG A 482 22.56 -10.44 2.85
CA ARG A 482 21.71 -11.59 2.58
C ARG A 482 20.25 -11.13 2.52
N GLY A 483 19.55 -11.50 1.46
CA GLY A 483 18.14 -11.13 1.30
C GLY A 483 17.49 -11.78 0.11
N TYR A 484 16.27 -11.34 -0.19
CA TYR A 484 15.48 -11.79 -1.33
C TYR A 484 15.35 -10.66 -2.35
N VAL A 485 15.57 -10.97 -3.63
CA VAL A 485 15.36 -10.06 -4.75
C VAL A 485 14.33 -10.68 -5.70
N PHE A 486 13.22 -9.98 -5.94
CA PHE A 486 12.15 -10.48 -6.82
C PHE A 486 12.66 -10.80 -8.23
N GLY A 487 12.46 -12.04 -8.68
CA GLY A 487 12.94 -12.55 -9.97
C GLY A 487 14.31 -13.24 -9.89
N TYR A 488 15.07 -13.03 -8.80
CA TYR A 488 16.38 -13.64 -8.58
C TYR A 488 16.40 -14.62 -7.40
N GLY A 489 15.47 -14.48 -6.44
CA GLY A 489 15.34 -15.38 -5.31
C GLY A 489 16.14 -14.93 -4.08
N TRP A 490 16.46 -15.89 -3.21
CA TRP A 490 17.31 -15.68 -2.04
C TRP A 490 18.78 -15.73 -2.43
N GLY A 491 19.59 -14.83 -1.88
CA GLY A 491 21.02 -14.80 -2.15
C GLY A 491 21.79 -13.76 -1.34
N ASN A 492 23.09 -13.70 -1.62
CA ASN A 492 23.93 -12.59 -1.20
C ASN A 492 23.98 -11.59 -2.35
N TYR A 493 23.58 -10.36 -2.08
CA TYR A 493 23.53 -9.29 -3.06
C TYR A 493 24.44 -8.15 -2.63
N THR A 494 25.24 -7.64 -3.56
CA THR A 494 25.99 -6.40 -3.32
C THR A 494 25.02 -5.23 -3.30
N VAL A 495 25.13 -4.34 -2.32
CA VAL A 495 24.29 -3.14 -2.15
C VAL A 495 25.09 -1.84 -2.11
N ALA A 496 26.40 -1.93 -1.92
CA ALA A 496 27.32 -0.85 -2.20
C ALA A 496 28.61 -1.42 -2.79
N ALA A 497 29.25 -0.69 -3.69
CA ALA A 497 30.46 -1.14 -4.34
C ALA A 497 31.37 0.04 -4.71
N GLN A 498 32.67 -0.19 -4.78
CA GLN A 498 33.63 0.84 -5.19
C GLN A 498 34.70 0.28 -6.12
N THR A 499 34.96 1.02 -7.19
CA THR A 499 36.06 0.82 -8.14
C THR A 499 36.80 2.14 -8.29
N GLY A 500 38.04 2.20 -7.83
CA GLY A 500 38.87 3.40 -7.90
C GLY A 500 38.18 4.62 -7.26
N ASN A 501 38.00 5.68 -8.05
CA ASN A 501 37.35 6.92 -7.62
C ASN A 501 35.83 6.94 -7.79
N PHE A 502 35.18 5.79 -8.01
CA PHE A 502 33.73 5.70 -8.16
C PHE A 502 33.13 4.73 -7.14
N THR A 503 32.17 5.22 -6.35
CA THR A 503 31.42 4.45 -5.36
C THR A 503 29.94 4.48 -5.71
N PHE A 504 29.31 3.30 -5.78
CA PHE A 504 27.87 3.12 -5.94
C PHE A 504 27.27 2.71 -4.60
N ILE A 505 26.17 3.36 -4.19
CA ILE A 505 25.44 3.06 -2.96
C ILE A 505 23.96 2.90 -3.29
N GLY A 506 23.45 1.68 -3.14
CA GLY A 506 22.06 1.33 -3.42
C GLY A 506 21.04 1.81 -2.39
N ALA A 507 21.29 2.87 -1.62
CA ALA A 507 20.35 3.29 -0.57
C ALA A 507 20.44 4.78 -0.19
N VAL A 508 19.84 5.69 -0.96
CA VAL A 508 19.82 7.12 -0.57
C VAL A 508 19.01 7.37 0.70
N ARG A 509 17.84 6.73 0.83
CA ARG A 509 16.91 6.95 1.95
C ARG A 509 17.49 6.50 3.29
N SER A 510 18.49 5.62 3.29
CA SER A 510 19.17 5.20 4.52
C SER A 510 20.04 6.32 5.12
N PHE A 511 20.31 7.38 4.36
CA PHE A 511 21.12 8.53 4.77
C PHE A 511 20.31 9.83 4.87
N THR A 512 18.98 9.74 4.93
CA THR A 512 18.12 10.84 5.36
C THR A 512 17.98 10.80 6.89
N PRO A 513 17.51 11.87 7.55
CA PRO A 513 17.33 11.86 8.99
C PRO A 513 16.31 10.77 9.42
N TYR A 514 16.36 10.37 10.69
CA TYR A 514 15.87 9.10 11.27
C TYR A 514 16.57 7.84 10.77
N PHE A 515 16.71 7.63 9.46
CA PHE A 515 17.33 6.41 8.94
C PHE A 515 18.84 6.39 9.13
N ILE A 516 19.48 7.56 9.03
CA ILE A 516 20.92 7.70 9.22
C ILE A 516 21.36 7.40 10.66
N THR A 517 20.47 7.54 11.65
CA THR A 517 20.78 7.26 13.06
C THR A 517 20.64 5.77 13.41
N LEU A 518 20.17 4.94 12.47
CA LEU A 518 20.01 3.51 12.69
C LEU A 518 21.36 2.79 12.52
N ALA A 519 21.75 2.01 13.53
CA ALA A 519 23.04 1.33 13.57
C ALA A 519 24.20 2.30 13.22
N ASP A 520 25.18 1.88 12.42
CA ASP A 520 26.33 2.71 12.05
C ASP A 520 26.15 3.46 10.71
N ASN A 521 24.90 3.66 10.25
CA ASN A 521 24.61 4.32 8.98
C ASN A 521 25.26 5.71 8.88
N TRP A 522 25.23 6.50 9.96
CA TRP A 522 25.88 7.81 10.01
C TRP A 522 27.40 7.68 9.93
N HIS A 523 28.00 6.70 10.61
CA HIS A 523 29.45 6.51 10.57
C HIS A 523 29.91 6.15 9.14
N PHE A 524 29.18 5.26 8.47
CA PHE A 524 29.43 4.95 7.05
C PHE A 524 29.26 6.16 6.14
N PHE A 525 28.22 6.98 6.37
CA PHE A 525 28.04 8.22 5.61
C PHE A 525 29.18 9.22 5.83
N LYS A 526 29.66 9.37 7.07
CA LYS A 526 30.85 10.20 7.38
C LYS A 526 32.07 9.71 6.62
N ASN A 527 32.33 8.40 6.61
CA ASN A 527 33.42 7.83 5.84
C ASN A 527 33.31 8.13 4.33
N ILE A 528 32.09 8.11 3.76
CA ILE A 528 31.85 8.52 2.37
C ILE A 528 32.19 10.00 2.19
N VAL A 529 31.72 10.88 3.07
CA VAL A 529 31.98 12.32 2.96
C VAL A 529 33.48 12.61 3.12
N ASP A 530 34.15 12.01 4.10
CA ASP A 530 35.59 12.08 4.31
C ASP A 530 36.35 11.64 3.06
N TRP A 531 35.93 10.53 2.45
CA TRP A 531 36.47 10.07 1.19
C TRP A 531 36.20 11.07 0.05
N LEU A 532 35.02 11.65 -0.09
CA LEU A 532 34.77 12.62 -1.17
C LEU A 532 35.76 13.81 -1.09
N VAL A 533 36.04 14.28 0.13
CA VAL A 533 36.83 15.50 0.37
C VAL A 533 38.30 15.27 0.77
N GLU A 534 38.75 14.02 0.83
CA GLU A 534 40.13 13.69 1.23
C GLU A 534 41.14 14.46 0.35
N PRO A 535 42.08 15.23 0.95
CA PRO A 535 43.09 15.95 0.19
C PRO A 535 43.93 15.02 -0.67
N ARG A 536 43.95 15.28 -1.98
CA ARG A 536 44.73 14.51 -2.95
C ARG A 536 45.08 15.35 -4.18
N PRO A 537 46.16 15.01 -4.91
CA PRO A 537 46.46 15.67 -6.17
C PRO A 537 45.30 15.46 -7.14
N ILE A 538 44.67 16.55 -7.57
CA ILE A 538 43.71 16.53 -8.67
C ILE A 538 44.33 17.31 -9.82
N GLU A 539 44.70 16.63 -10.90
CA GLU A 539 45.28 17.30 -12.07
C GLU A 539 44.29 18.34 -12.59
N ARG A 540 44.66 19.63 -12.52
CA ARG A 540 43.80 20.72 -12.99
C ARG A 540 44.03 20.91 -14.49
N LYS A 541 43.03 20.62 -15.32
CA LYS A 541 42.99 21.13 -16.70
C LYS A 541 42.33 22.51 -16.68
N GLN A 542 42.89 23.46 -17.44
CA GLN A 542 42.10 24.62 -17.87
C GLN A 542 40.88 24.09 -18.63
N GLY A 543 39.71 24.70 -18.43
CA GLY A 543 38.42 24.25 -18.97
C GLY A 543 38.41 24.05 -20.49
N PRO A 544 37.31 23.55 -21.07
CA PRO A 544 37.30 23.05 -22.45
C PRO A 544 37.84 24.09 -23.44
N ILE A 545 38.85 23.69 -24.23
CA ILE A 545 39.18 24.37 -25.48
C ILE A 545 37.97 24.17 -26.38
N SER A 546 37.21 25.25 -26.60
CA SER A 546 36.17 25.46 -27.63
C SER A 546 35.26 24.28 -27.96
N ALA A 547 33.96 24.49 -27.75
CA ALA A 547 32.90 23.69 -28.36
C ALA A 547 33.17 23.45 -29.85
N VAL A 548 33.45 22.19 -30.21
CA VAL A 548 33.25 21.75 -31.59
C VAL A 548 31.78 21.38 -31.68
N ILE A 549 30.99 22.33 -32.16
CA ILE A 549 29.64 22.07 -32.67
C ILE A 549 29.85 21.18 -33.90
N TYR A 550 29.58 19.88 -33.79
CA TYR A 550 29.33 19.07 -34.98
C TYR A 550 27.86 19.24 -35.34
N THR A 551 27.60 20.14 -36.30
CA THR A 551 26.37 20.11 -37.09
C THR A 551 26.46 18.93 -38.07
N SER A 552 25.67 17.88 -37.84
CA SER A 552 24.95 17.12 -38.87
C SER A 552 24.06 16.08 -38.20
#